data_AF-A0A3L6LCL7-F1
#
_entry.id   AF-A0A3L6LCL7-F1
#
_cell.length_a   1.000
_cell.length_b   1.000
_cell.length_c   1.000
_cell.angle_alpha   90.00
_cell.angle_beta   90.00
_cell.angle_gamma   90.00
#
_symmetry.space_group_name_H-M   'P 1'
#
loop_
_entity.id
_entity.type
_entity.pdbx_description
1 polymer ?
#
loop_
_entity_poly.entity_id
_entity_poly.type
_entity_poly.pdbx_seq_one_letter_code
_entity_poly.pdbx_strand_id
1 'polypeptide(L)'
;MSEATSPNLTAPEKTQTGPCDEVSSKRVHPSVILMYVSPTVGERLGKDALHVLRNLTKSGTTLVDSPQKLQGASQRIMSAKEQYGVPQQCGKHLWGICFVLVSGTAEHYAREVRIIDEAHAIGISAVSLKWLERLHNEGSWNASSVSLPYPEELMDQNDGGVFRCSLLREAERTLRQHLVYIPIADPDIENLIELSGGKVTRTLPPNKQNCPGPSDPHWIYVKDGNQNPLRTSHPSIKTLSLERLRKRIHSYLRLFHHRSVPG
;
A
#
# COMPACT_ATOMS: atom_id res chain seq x y z
N MET A 1 7.21 50.61 -39.37
CA MET A 1 8.02 49.38 -39.27
C MET A 1 7.86 48.90 -37.85
N SER A 2 7.17 47.78 -37.67
CA SER A 2 6.71 47.29 -36.38
C SER A 2 7.73 46.31 -35.82
N GLU A 3 8.45 46.70 -34.77
CA GLU A 3 9.28 45.79 -33.98
C GLU A 3 8.35 44.95 -33.10
N ALA A 4 8.29 43.65 -33.40
CA ALA A 4 7.57 42.67 -32.61
C ALA A 4 8.38 42.31 -31.36
N THR A 5 7.87 42.69 -30.19
CA THR A 5 8.42 42.31 -28.89
C THR A 5 8.17 40.81 -28.65
N SER A 6 9.24 40.02 -28.63
CA SER A 6 9.19 38.60 -28.26
C SER A 6 8.73 38.41 -26.81
N PRO A 7 7.81 37.48 -26.51
CA PRO A 7 7.43 37.19 -25.13
C PRO A 7 8.55 36.40 -24.43
N ASN A 8 8.95 36.93 -23.29
CA ASN A 8 9.92 36.37 -22.36
C ASN A 8 9.37 35.03 -21.81
N LEU A 9 9.82 33.90 -22.34
CA LEU A 9 9.54 32.57 -21.82
C LEU A 9 10.49 32.29 -20.65
N THR A 10 10.13 32.78 -19.48
CA THR A 10 10.74 32.38 -18.21
C THR A 10 10.60 30.86 -18.08
N ALA A 11 11.72 30.17 -17.92
CA ALA A 11 11.76 28.73 -17.72
C ALA A 11 10.83 28.31 -16.57
N PRO A 12 10.06 27.22 -16.69
CA PRO A 12 9.27 26.74 -15.56
C PRO A 12 10.22 26.36 -14.43
N GLU A 13 9.96 26.92 -13.25
CA GLU A 13 10.60 26.54 -11.99
C GLU A 13 10.70 25.02 -11.91
N LYS A 14 11.93 24.54 -11.68
CA LYS A 14 12.20 23.16 -11.32
C LYS A 14 11.40 22.84 -10.06
N THR A 15 10.21 22.26 -10.24
CA THR A 15 9.46 21.64 -9.15
C THR A 15 10.26 20.40 -8.77
N GLN A 16 11.12 20.53 -7.76
CA GLN A 16 11.76 19.40 -7.11
C GLN A 16 10.67 18.52 -6.49
N THR A 17 10.24 17.49 -7.21
CA THR A 17 9.49 16.38 -6.65
C THR A 17 10.45 15.23 -6.39
N GLY A 18 11.11 15.27 -5.23
CA GLY A 18 11.71 14.11 -4.59
C GLY A 18 10.76 13.55 -3.51
N PRO A 19 10.78 12.23 -3.23
CA PRO A 19 9.89 11.58 -2.27
C PRO A 19 10.26 11.98 -0.84
N CYS A 20 9.50 11.51 0.15
CA CYS A 20 9.76 11.65 1.60
C CYS A 20 11.13 11.06 2.02
N ASP A 21 12.24 11.63 1.55
CA ASP A 21 13.59 11.28 1.96
C ASP A 21 13.90 11.95 3.31
N GLU A 22 14.56 11.18 4.17
CA GLU A 22 15.03 11.52 5.52
C GLU A 22 13.93 11.81 6.56
N VAL A 23 13.53 10.73 7.25
CA VAL A 23 12.57 10.78 8.35
C VAL A 23 13.11 9.98 9.52
N SER A 24 14.25 10.39 10.05
CA SER A 24 14.65 9.98 11.41
C SER A 24 13.87 10.75 12.49
N SER A 25 13.04 11.74 12.13
CA SER A 25 12.37 12.61 13.11
C SER A 25 10.96 13.14 12.75
N LYS A 26 10.15 12.47 11.92
CA LYS A 26 8.75 12.95 11.72
C LYS A 26 7.86 12.42 12.82
N ARG A 27 7.62 13.29 13.81
CA ARG A 27 6.45 13.16 14.67
C ARG A 27 5.26 13.79 13.96
N VAL A 28 4.08 13.23 14.15
CA VAL A 28 2.86 13.61 13.44
C VAL A 28 1.71 13.75 14.42
N HIS A 29 0.71 14.54 14.08
CA HIS A 29 -0.50 14.62 14.90
C HIS A 29 -1.30 13.29 14.79
N PRO A 30 -1.82 12.72 15.89
CA PRO A 30 -2.56 11.44 15.83
C PRO A 30 -3.74 11.44 14.84
N SER A 31 -4.42 12.58 14.66
CA SER A 31 -5.56 12.73 13.73
C SER A 31 -5.25 12.54 12.25
N VAL A 32 -3.97 12.45 11.85
CA VAL A 32 -3.60 12.13 10.46
C VAL A 32 -3.34 10.64 10.26
N ILE A 33 -3.37 9.82 11.32
CA ILE A 33 -3.13 8.38 11.22
C ILE A 33 -4.44 7.65 10.93
N LEU A 34 -4.38 6.77 9.93
CA LEU A 34 -5.40 5.77 9.66
C LEU A 34 -4.75 4.39 9.77
N MET A 35 -5.30 3.50 10.59
CA MET A 35 -4.75 2.17 10.70
C MET A 35 -5.82 1.09 10.78
N TYR A 36 -5.48 -0.06 10.24
CA TYR A 36 -6.16 -1.32 10.54
C TYR A 36 -5.36 -2.05 11.63
N VAL A 37 -6.03 -2.55 12.67
CA VAL A 37 -5.40 -3.34 13.72
C VAL A 37 -5.78 -4.80 13.54
N SER A 38 -4.79 -5.66 13.29
CA SER A 38 -5.01 -7.09 13.13
C SER A 38 -5.62 -7.69 14.41
N PRO A 39 -6.58 -8.63 14.31
CA PRO A 39 -7.19 -9.28 15.49
C PRO A 39 -6.17 -9.91 16.45
N THR A 40 -5.10 -10.48 15.90
CA THR A 40 -3.96 -11.09 16.63
C THR A 40 -3.18 -10.08 17.48
N VAL A 41 -3.26 -8.78 17.18
CA VAL A 41 -2.69 -7.75 18.07
C VAL A 41 -3.41 -7.78 19.41
N GLY A 42 -4.74 -7.88 19.43
CA GLY A 42 -5.54 -7.89 20.65
C GLY A 42 -5.20 -9.06 21.59
N GLU A 43 -4.77 -10.19 21.04
CA GLU A 43 -4.35 -11.38 21.80
C GLU A 43 -3.02 -11.16 22.56
N ARG A 44 -2.20 -10.19 22.14
CA ARG A 44 -0.85 -9.91 22.68
C ARG A 44 -0.69 -8.50 23.25
N LEU A 45 -1.71 -7.68 23.14
CA LEU A 45 -1.64 -6.27 23.49
C LEU A 45 -1.45 -6.10 25.00
N GLY A 46 -0.22 -5.84 25.43
CA GLY A 46 0.10 -5.52 26.82
C GLY A 46 -0.63 -4.27 27.31
N LYS A 47 -0.74 -4.09 28.63
CA LYS A 47 -1.42 -2.94 29.24
C LYS A 47 -0.89 -1.60 28.73
N ASP A 48 0.41 -1.52 28.55
CA ASP A 48 1.13 -0.32 28.14
C ASP A 48 0.86 0.02 26.67
N ALA A 49 1.05 -0.94 25.76
CA ALA A 49 0.72 -0.77 24.35
C ALA A 49 -0.78 -0.48 24.12
N LEU A 50 -1.67 -1.11 24.90
CA LEU A 50 -3.10 -0.81 24.91
C LEU A 50 -3.38 0.62 25.36
N HIS A 51 -2.66 1.12 26.36
CA HIS A 51 -2.78 2.49 26.83
C HIS A 51 -2.40 3.49 25.72
N VAL A 52 -1.27 3.25 25.04
CA VAL A 52 -0.86 4.06 23.88
C VAL A 52 -1.95 4.06 22.80
N LEU A 53 -2.37 2.87 22.35
CA LEU A 53 -3.37 2.75 21.29
C LEU A 53 -4.68 3.48 21.63
N ARG A 54 -5.19 3.30 22.87
CA ARG A 54 -6.41 3.98 23.33
C ARG A 54 -6.26 5.49 23.30
N ASN A 55 -5.11 6.03 23.70
CA ASN A 55 -4.91 7.47 23.69
C ASN A 55 -4.71 8.02 22.28
N LEU A 56 -4.02 7.30 21.40
CA LEU A 56 -3.94 7.66 19.98
C LEU A 56 -5.34 7.77 19.35
N THR A 57 -6.23 6.81 19.64
CA THR A 57 -7.63 6.85 19.20
C THR A 57 -8.39 8.04 19.80
N LYS A 58 -8.24 8.31 21.10
CA LYS A 58 -8.84 9.49 21.75
C LYS A 58 -8.36 10.81 21.14
N SER A 59 -7.11 10.84 20.67
CA SER A 59 -6.49 12.00 20.02
C SER A 59 -6.75 12.09 18.51
N GLY A 60 -7.64 11.24 17.99
CA GLY A 60 -8.19 11.36 16.64
C GLY A 60 -7.65 10.35 15.62
N THR A 61 -6.82 9.39 16.04
CA THR A 61 -6.40 8.30 15.14
C THR A 61 -7.62 7.50 14.69
N THR A 62 -7.74 7.27 13.38
CA THR A 62 -8.87 6.54 12.80
C THR A 62 -8.53 5.07 12.67
N LEU A 63 -9.33 4.22 13.32
CA LEU A 63 -9.26 2.77 13.14
C LEU A 63 -10.26 2.32 12.07
N VAL A 64 -9.85 1.43 11.19
CA VAL A 64 -10.74 0.77 10.22
C VAL A 64 -10.80 -0.73 10.47
N ASP A 65 -11.85 -1.39 9.98
CA ASP A 65 -12.08 -2.83 10.25
C ASP A 65 -11.35 -3.77 9.28
N SER A 66 -10.78 -3.25 8.19
CA SER A 66 -10.02 -4.06 7.23
C SER A 66 -9.07 -3.19 6.38
N PRO A 67 -7.99 -3.77 5.81
CA PRO A 67 -7.05 -3.03 4.96
C PRO A 67 -7.73 -2.33 3.76
N GLN A 68 -8.74 -2.97 3.16
CA GLN A 68 -9.51 -2.42 2.03
C GLN A 68 -10.22 -1.12 2.39
N LYS A 69 -10.67 -0.97 3.64
CA LYS A 69 -11.37 0.24 4.11
C LYS A 69 -10.43 1.43 4.28
N LEU A 70 -9.11 1.24 4.32
CA LEU A 70 -8.15 2.35 4.40
C LEU A 70 -8.28 3.31 3.21
N GLN A 71 -8.53 2.77 2.01
CA GLN A 71 -8.68 3.58 0.80
C GLN A 71 -9.90 4.52 0.87
N GLY A 72 -11.07 3.98 1.24
CA GLY A 72 -12.28 4.79 1.41
C GLY A 72 -12.17 5.77 2.59
N ALA A 73 -11.47 5.40 3.67
CA ALA A 73 -11.25 6.29 4.80
C ALA A 73 -10.30 7.46 4.45
N SER A 74 -9.20 7.20 3.74
CA SER A 74 -8.28 8.24 3.26
C SER A 74 -8.99 9.22 2.31
N GLN A 75 -9.81 8.70 1.38
CA GLN A 75 -10.62 9.55 0.49
C GLN A 75 -11.60 10.46 1.24
N ARG A 76 -12.28 9.95 2.26
CA ARG A 76 -13.21 10.77 3.08
C ARG A 76 -12.50 11.90 3.81
N ILE A 77 -11.29 11.66 4.34
CA ILE A 77 -10.50 12.68 5.02
C ILE A 77 -10.08 13.79 4.04
N MET A 78 -9.75 13.43 2.79
CA MET A 78 -9.46 14.41 1.75
C MET A 78 -10.68 15.29 1.43
N SER A 79 -11.82 14.67 1.11
CA SER A 79 -13.04 15.41 0.73
C SER A 79 -13.56 16.32 1.85
N ALA A 80 -13.50 15.86 3.11
CA ALA A 80 -13.90 16.67 4.25
C ALA A 80 -13.02 17.91 4.39
N LYS A 81 -11.70 17.82 4.18
CA LYS A 81 -10.79 18.96 4.37
C LYS A 81 -10.71 19.92 3.19
N GLU A 82 -10.99 19.45 1.97
CA GLU A 82 -11.23 20.33 0.81
C GLU A 82 -12.42 21.26 1.05
N GLN A 83 -13.45 20.76 1.75
CA GLN A 83 -14.61 21.57 2.16
C GLN A 83 -14.27 22.64 3.22
N TYR A 84 -13.16 22.49 3.97
CA TYR A 84 -12.74 23.42 5.04
C TYR A 84 -11.53 24.30 4.69
N GLY A 85 -11.11 24.36 3.41
CA GLY A 85 -10.11 25.34 2.94
C GLY A 85 -8.69 25.19 3.50
N VAL A 86 -8.32 24.01 4.00
CA VAL A 86 -6.96 23.76 4.53
C VAL A 86 -6.00 23.46 3.36
N PRO A 87 -4.81 24.10 3.28
CA PRO A 87 -3.93 23.97 2.11
C PRO A 87 -3.48 22.53 1.83
N GLN A 88 -3.67 22.10 0.58
CA GLN A 88 -3.10 20.87 0.02
C GLN A 88 -1.56 20.99 -0.09
N GLN A 89 -0.80 20.83 0.99
CA GLN A 89 0.63 20.52 0.88
C GLN A 89 1.04 19.22 1.57
N CYS A 90 0.87 18.12 0.83
CA CYS A 90 1.82 17.01 0.80
C CYS A 90 1.71 16.43 -0.61
N GLY A 91 2.76 16.64 -1.43
CA GLY A 91 2.70 16.50 -2.88
C GLY A 91 2.11 15.19 -3.39
N LYS A 92 1.19 15.28 -4.37
CA LYS A 92 0.66 14.20 -5.24
C LYS A 92 0.18 12.89 -4.59
N HIS A 93 0.24 12.71 -3.27
CA HIS A 93 -0.09 11.48 -2.56
C HIS A 93 -1.19 11.74 -1.53
N LEU A 94 -2.09 10.78 -1.42
CA LEU A 94 -3.33 10.85 -0.65
C LEU A 94 -3.05 11.30 0.79
N TRP A 95 -3.88 12.19 1.34
CA TRP A 95 -3.72 12.66 2.72
C TRP A 95 -4.02 11.55 3.72
N GLY A 96 -3.15 11.43 4.72
CA GLY A 96 -3.25 10.46 5.80
C GLY A 96 -2.11 9.46 5.81
N ILE A 97 -1.64 9.13 7.00
CA ILE A 97 -0.58 8.15 7.25
C ILE A 97 -1.28 6.81 7.47
N CYS A 98 -1.25 5.97 6.44
CA CYS A 98 -1.93 4.69 6.41
C CYS A 98 -0.95 3.55 6.68
N PHE A 99 -1.28 2.63 7.57
CA PHE A 99 -0.54 1.38 7.75
C PHE A 99 -1.44 0.32 8.41
N VAL A 100 -0.98 -0.93 8.42
CA VAL A 100 -1.63 -1.99 9.21
C VAL A 100 -0.76 -2.30 10.44
N LEU A 101 -1.39 -2.51 11.59
CA LEU A 101 -0.73 -2.93 12.82
C LEU A 101 -0.92 -4.44 12.99
N VAL A 102 0.19 -5.17 13.14
CA VAL A 102 0.24 -6.63 13.32
C VAL A 102 1.07 -6.98 14.56
N SER A 103 0.90 -8.18 15.10
CA SER A 103 1.63 -8.68 16.27
C SER A 103 3.13 -8.74 15.99
N GLY A 104 3.51 -9.16 14.79
CA GLY A 104 4.92 -9.31 14.38
C GLY A 104 5.64 -10.48 15.04
N THR A 105 4.92 -11.49 15.54
CA THR A 105 5.49 -12.67 16.19
C THR A 105 5.46 -13.89 15.26
N ALA A 106 6.46 -14.78 15.39
CA ALA A 106 6.53 -16.01 14.57
C ALA A 106 5.28 -16.90 14.75
N GLU A 107 4.74 -16.96 15.96
CA GLU A 107 3.55 -17.74 16.32
C GLU A 107 2.30 -17.31 15.54
N HIS A 108 2.14 -16.01 15.30
CA HIS A 108 0.96 -15.45 14.64
C HIS A 108 1.20 -15.10 13.17
N TYR A 109 2.45 -15.15 12.71
CA TYR A 109 2.80 -14.80 11.34
C TYR A 109 1.96 -15.55 10.30
N ALA A 110 1.68 -16.84 10.53
CA ALA A 110 0.82 -17.63 9.63
C ALA A 110 -0.61 -17.06 9.47
N ARG A 111 -1.14 -16.39 10.51
CA ARG A 111 -2.45 -15.72 10.51
C ARG A 111 -2.37 -14.29 9.94
N GLU A 112 -1.21 -13.65 10.04
CA GLU A 112 -1.01 -12.24 9.67
C GLU A 112 -0.41 -12.06 8.28
N VAL A 113 0.23 -13.08 7.70
CA VAL A 113 0.87 -13.01 6.38
C VAL A 113 -0.06 -12.47 5.30
N ARG A 114 -1.34 -12.84 5.38
CA ARG A 114 -2.38 -12.31 4.48
C ARG A 114 -2.56 -10.80 4.65
N ILE A 115 -2.68 -10.31 5.88
CA ILE A 115 -2.85 -8.89 6.18
C ILE A 115 -1.63 -8.10 5.70
N ILE A 116 -0.43 -8.67 5.87
CA ILE A 116 0.82 -8.09 5.38
C ILE A 116 0.83 -8.03 3.85
N ASP A 117 0.48 -9.13 3.16
CA ASP A 117 0.36 -9.18 1.70
C ASP A 117 -0.63 -8.12 1.18
N GLU A 118 -1.81 -7.98 1.83
CA GLU A 118 -2.84 -7.01 1.46
C GLU A 118 -2.36 -5.56 1.65
N ALA A 119 -1.68 -5.25 2.75
CA ALA A 119 -1.09 -3.94 3.00
C ALA A 119 -0.05 -3.59 1.92
N HIS A 120 0.82 -4.54 1.58
CA HIS A 120 1.85 -4.33 0.58
C HIS A 120 1.27 -4.20 -0.83
N ALA A 121 0.16 -4.91 -1.13
CA ALA A 121 -0.55 -4.80 -2.40
C ALA A 121 -1.13 -3.40 -2.64
N ILE A 122 -1.63 -2.74 -1.58
CA ILE A 122 -2.13 -1.36 -1.64
C ILE A 122 -1.04 -0.30 -1.37
N GLY A 123 0.20 -0.73 -1.16
CA GLY A 123 1.36 0.18 -1.14
C GLY A 123 1.74 0.75 0.22
N ILE A 124 1.24 0.18 1.32
CA ILE A 124 1.53 0.66 2.67
C ILE A 124 2.29 -0.38 3.48
N SER A 125 2.95 0.06 4.54
CA SER A 125 3.70 -0.78 5.46
C SER A 125 2.78 -1.59 6.39
N ALA A 126 3.19 -2.81 6.68
CA ALA A 126 2.77 -3.54 7.87
C ALA A 126 3.74 -3.25 9.01
N VAL A 127 3.20 -2.82 10.15
CA VAL A 127 3.93 -2.35 11.32
C VAL A 127 3.69 -3.32 12.47
N SER A 128 4.76 -3.77 13.11
CA SER A 128 4.70 -4.66 14.27
C SER A 128 4.26 -3.93 15.54
N LEU A 129 3.76 -4.70 16.50
CA LEU A 129 3.34 -4.21 17.82
C LEU A 129 4.47 -3.51 18.58
N LYS A 130 5.74 -3.81 18.24
CA LYS A 130 6.94 -3.15 18.79
C LYS A 130 6.87 -1.63 18.70
N TRP A 131 6.21 -1.09 17.67
CA TRP A 131 5.99 0.36 17.56
C TRP A 131 5.25 0.95 18.77
N LEU A 132 4.15 0.33 19.19
CA LEU A 132 3.40 0.81 20.36
C LEU A 132 4.18 0.62 21.66
N GLU A 133 4.92 -0.49 21.78
CA GLU A 133 5.77 -0.78 22.94
C GLU A 133 6.90 0.25 23.07
N ARG A 134 7.56 0.57 21.96
CA ARG A 134 8.59 1.61 21.91
C ARG A 134 8.01 2.98 22.23
N LEU A 135 6.88 3.36 21.63
CA LEU A 135 6.22 4.63 21.93
C LEU A 135 6.01 4.79 23.44
N HIS A 136 5.48 3.75 24.09
CA HIS A 136 5.32 3.74 25.54
C HIS A 136 6.66 3.98 26.26
N ASN A 137 7.67 3.17 25.96
CA ASN A 137 8.95 3.18 26.66
C ASN A 137 9.75 4.48 26.47
N GLU A 138 9.66 5.09 25.29
CA GLU A 138 10.37 6.35 24.98
C GLU A 138 9.57 7.61 25.36
N GLY A 139 8.29 7.48 25.72
CA GLY A 139 7.41 8.65 25.86
C GLY A 139 7.21 9.43 24.55
N SER A 140 7.42 8.75 23.41
CA SER A 140 7.42 9.34 22.06
C SER A 140 6.02 9.66 21.51
N TRP A 141 5.00 9.74 22.36
CA TRP A 141 3.60 9.99 21.99
C TRP A 141 2.90 10.88 23.03
N ASN A 142 1.98 11.71 22.55
CA ASN A 142 1.03 12.48 23.36
C ASN A 142 -0.16 12.89 22.48
N ALA A 143 -1.04 13.75 23.01
CA ALA A 143 -2.25 14.17 22.32
C ALA A 143 -2.01 14.98 21.04
N SER A 144 -0.87 15.66 20.92
CA SER A 144 -0.55 16.53 19.78
C SER A 144 0.48 15.93 18.83
N SER A 145 1.19 14.86 19.22
CA SER A 145 2.35 14.38 18.50
C SER A 145 2.69 12.93 18.83
N VAL A 146 2.92 12.10 17.80
CA VAL A 146 3.38 10.71 17.90
C VAL A 146 4.49 10.42 16.89
N SER A 147 5.52 9.69 17.30
CA SER A 147 6.61 9.27 16.41
C SER A 147 6.17 8.15 15.47
N LEU A 148 6.59 8.23 14.21
CA LEU A 148 6.32 7.19 13.21
C LEU A 148 7.15 5.91 13.45
N PRO A 149 6.75 4.78 12.83
CA PRO A 149 7.48 3.53 12.93
C PRO A 149 8.91 3.61 12.38
N TYR A 150 9.83 2.89 13.02
CA TYR A 150 11.20 2.70 12.56
C TYR A 150 11.32 1.50 11.59
N PRO A 151 12.38 1.43 10.78
CA PRO A 151 12.60 0.33 9.83
C PRO A 151 12.53 -1.07 10.48
N GLU A 152 13.08 -1.24 11.67
CA GLU A 152 13.08 -2.50 12.43
C GLU A 152 11.70 -2.91 12.97
N GLU A 153 10.72 -2.00 12.90
CA GLU A 153 9.33 -2.25 13.29
C GLU A 153 8.47 -2.67 12.10
N LEU A 154 9.02 -2.66 10.88
CA LEU A 154 8.32 -2.99 9.64
C LEU A 154 8.40 -4.50 9.35
N MET A 155 7.29 -5.08 8.91
CA MET A 155 7.18 -6.50 8.59
C MET A 155 7.44 -6.77 7.11
N ASP A 156 8.24 -7.79 6.79
CA ASP A 156 8.57 -8.25 5.43
C ASP A 156 9.15 -7.19 4.47
N GLN A 157 9.70 -6.11 5.03
CA GLN A 157 10.36 -5.03 4.29
C GLN A 157 11.90 -5.11 4.29
N ASN A 158 12.48 -6.15 4.90
CA ASN A 158 13.93 -6.37 5.13
C ASN A 158 14.63 -5.22 5.90
N ASP A 159 15.86 -5.47 6.37
CA ASP A 159 16.68 -4.46 7.03
C ASP A 159 16.93 -3.27 6.07
N GLY A 160 16.52 -2.07 6.49
CA GLY A 160 16.59 -0.84 5.69
C GLY A 160 15.32 -0.49 4.90
N GLY A 161 14.20 -1.16 5.16
CA GLY A 161 12.91 -0.81 4.59
C GLY A 161 12.47 0.63 4.91
N VAL A 162 11.97 1.36 3.92
CA VAL A 162 11.36 2.69 4.11
C VAL A 162 9.91 2.53 4.57
N PHE A 163 9.51 3.29 5.59
CA PHE A 163 8.11 3.33 6.01
C PHE A 163 7.22 3.91 4.91
N ARG A 164 6.30 3.10 4.40
CA ARG A 164 5.36 3.45 3.34
C ARG A 164 4.00 3.72 3.96
N CYS A 165 3.58 4.98 3.93
CA CYS A 165 2.31 5.38 4.53
C CYS A 165 1.28 5.96 3.56
N SER A 166 1.65 6.07 2.29
CA SER A 166 0.76 6.56 1.23
C SER A 166 0.24 5.39 0.43
N LEU A 167 -1.08 5.29 0.33
CA LEU A 167 -1.74 4.29 -0.52
C LEU A 167 -1.38 4.52 -1.99
N LEU A 168 -1.07 3.43 -2.70
CA LEU A 168 -0.90 3.47 -4.15
C LEU A 168 -2.26 3.64 -4.83
N ARG A 169 -2.31 4.52 -5.83
CA ARG A 169 -3.45 4.59 -6.75
C ARG A 169 -3.53 3.27 -7.51
N GLU A 170 -4.74 2.86 -7.90
CA GLU A 170 -4.94 1.60 -8.64
C GLU A 170 -4.04 1.51 -9.89
N ALA A 171 -3.88 2.63 -10.61
CA ALA A 171 -3.01 2.76 -11.77
C ALA A 171 -1.51 2.63 -11.47
N GLU A 172 -1.10 2.65 -10.21
CA GLU A 172 0.30 2.55 -9.77
C GLU A 172 0.62 1.17 -9.18
N ARG A 173 -0.38 0.27 -9.03
CA ARG A 173 -0.19 -1.02 -8.35
C ARG A 173 0.48 -2.07 -9.23
N THR A 174 0.94 -3.14 -8.59
CA THR A 174 1.78 -4.20 -9.18
C THR A 174 1.14 -4.90 -10.38
N LEU A 175 -0.17 -5.13 -10.31
CA LEU A 175 -0.96 -5.83 -11.33
C LEU A 175 -1.83 -4.89 -12.17
N ARG A 176 -1.55 -3.58 -12.16
CA ARG A 176 -2.25 -2.62 -13.04
C ARG A 176 -2.36 -3.17 -14.47
N GLN A 177 -3.54 -3.06 -15.08
CA GLN A 177 -3.82 -3.51 -16.46
C GLN A 177 -3.72 -5.03 -16.69
N HIS A 178 -3.53 -5.86 -15.66
CA HIS A 178 -3.54 -7.31 -15.80
C HIS A 178 -4.95 -7.87 -15.60
N LEU A 179 -5.31 -8.83 -16.44
CA LEU A 179 -6.53 -9.62 -16.30
C LEU A 179 -6.11 -11.03 -15.86
N VAL A 180 -6.53 -11.44 -14.68
CA VAL A 180 -6.08 -12.67 -14.03
C VAL A 180 -7.18 -13.72 -14.13
N TYR A 181 -6.87 -14.80 -14.84
CA TYR A 181 -7.76 -15.94 -14.97
C TYR A 181 -7.67 -16.82 -13.72
N ILE A 182 -8.80 -16.99 -13.04
CA ILE A 182 -8.96 -17.90 -11.91
C ILE A 182 -10.13 -18.85 -12.24
N PRO A 183 -9.87 -20.14 -12.52
CA PRO A 183 -10.92 -21.09 -12.90
C PRO A 183 -11.83 -21.48 -11.74
N ILE A 184 -11.29 -21.54 -10.52
CA ILE A 184 -12.00 -21.94 -9.29
C ILE A 184 -11.96 -20.77 -8.34
N ALA A 185 -13.14 -20.32 -7.89
CA ALA A 185 -13.25 -19.16 -7.02
C ALA A 185 -12.43 -19.35 -5.73
N ASP A 186 -11.54 -18.40 -5.48
CA ASP A 186 -10.72 -18.32 -4.27
C ASP A 186 -10.77 -16.87 -3.78
N PRO A 187 -11.66 -16.53 -2.84
CA PRO A 187 -11.87 -15.15 -2.41
C PRO A 187 -10.61 -14.46 -1.90
N ASP A 188 -9.66 -15.21 -1.34
CA ASP A 188 -8.45 -14.64 -0.76
C ASP A 188 -7.45 -14.27 -1.85
N ILE A 189 -7.26 -15.15 -2.84
CA ILE A 189 -6.42 -14.84 -4.01
C ILE A 189 -7.08 -13.76 -4.86
N GLU A 190 -8.39 -13.83 -5.09
CA GLU A 190 -9.16 -12.83 -5.84
C GLU A 190 -9.00 -11.44 -5.21
N ASN A 191 -9.21 -11.31 -3.89
CA ASN A 191 -9.03 -10.06 -3.16
C ASN A 191 -7.58 -9.53 -3.25
N LEU A 192 -6.56 -10.39 -3.14
CA LEU A 192 -5.17 -9.96 -3.27
C LEU A 192 -4.85 -9.41 -4.67
N ILE A 193 -5.43 -10.02 -5.72
CA ILE A 193 -5.28 -9.55 -7.10
C ILE A 193 -5.94 -8.19 -7.30
N GLU A 194 -7.17 -8.04 -6.83
CA GLU A 194 -7.93 -6.78 -6.92
C GLU A 194 -7.24 -5.66 -6.15
N LEU A 195 -6.77 -5.95 -4.93
CA LEU A 195 -5.97 -5.00 -4.15
C LEU A 195 -4.68 -4.62 -4.87
N SER A 196 -4.08 -5.55 -5.61
CA SER A 196 -2.89 -5.29 -6.44
C SER A 196 -3.19 -4.54 -7.75
N GLY A 197 -4.44 -4.14 -8.01
CA GLY A 197 -4.89 -3.41 -9.21
C GLY A 197 -5.14 -4.30 -10.44
N GLY A 198 -5.21 -5.62 -10.26
CA GLY A 198 -5.60 -6.56 -11.30
C GLY A 198 -7.11 -6.74 -11.37
N LYS A 199 -7.60 -7.31 -12.48
CA LYS A 199 -9.01 -7.70 -12.64
C LYS A 199 -9.12 -9.21 -12.70
N VAL A 200 -10.02 -9.82 -11.93
CA VAL A 200 -10.26 -11.27 -11.98
C VAL A 200 -11.22 -11.60 -13.12
N THR A 201 -11.00 -12.72 -13.80
CA THR A 201 -11.94 -13.28 -14.79
C THR A 201 -11.99 -14.80 -14.69
N ARG A 202 -13.15 -15.36 -15.03
CA ARG A 202 -13.40 -16.81 -15.14
C ARG A 202 -13.49 -17.27 -16.59
N THR A 203 -13.33 -16.35 -17.53
CA THR A 203 -13.39 -16.62 -18.97
C THR A 203 -11.96 -16.61 -19.51
N LEU A 204 -11.59 -17.65 -20.25
CA LEU A 204 -10.30 -17.69 -20.95
C LEU A 204 -10.23 -16.58 -22.01
N PRO A 205 -9.01 -16.12 -22.37
CA PRO A 205 -8.84 -15.23 -23.50
C PRO A 205 -9.48 -15.85 -24.76
N PRO A 206 -10.12 -15.02 -25.60
CA PRO A 206 -10.53 -15.49 -26.91
C PRO A 206 -9.29 -15.95 -27.69
N ASN A 207 -9.40 -17.06 -28.42
CA ASN A 207 -8.38 -17.57 -29.35
C ASN A 207 -8.21 -16.59 -30.52
N LYS A 208 -7.56 -15.45 -30.30
CA LYS A 208 -7.25 -14.49 -31.36
C LYS A 208 -6.02 -15.00 -32.12
N GLN A 209 -6.24 -15.93 -33.06
CA GLN A 209 -5.21 -16.20 -34.08
C GLN A 209 -5.06 -15.03 -35.06
N ASN A 210 -6.03 -14.11 -35.17
CA ASN A 210 -6.02 -13.04 -36.17
C ASN A 210 -6.57 -11.70 -35.63
N CYS A 211 -5.86 -11.00 -34.73
CA CYS A 211 -5.84 -9.53 -34.59
C CYS A 211 -5.13 -9.13 -33.29
N PRO A 212 -3.83 -8.78 -33.31
CA PRO A 212 -3.20 -8.12 -32.18
C PRO A 212 -3.69 -6.67 -32.15
N GLY A 213 -4.62 -6.37 -31.24
CA GLY A 213 -4.87 -4.98 -30.87
C GLY A 213 -3.70 -4.48 -30.03
N PRO A 214 -3.30 -3.20 -30.12
CA PRO A 214 -2.16 -2.65 -29.37
C PRO A 214 -2.32 -2.61 -27.83
N SER A 215 -3.41 -3.20 -27.29
CA SER A 215 -3.82 -3.09 -25.89
C SER A 215 -4.54 -4.34 -25.39
N ASP A 216 -4.11 -5.55 -25.78
CA ASP A 216 -4.64 -6.77 -25.17
C ASP A 216 -4.13 -6.88 -23.71
N PRO A 217 -5.01 -7.11 -22.71
CA PRO A 217 -4.60 -7.19 -21.32
C PRO A 217 -3.63 -8.35 -21.09
N HIS A 218 -2.68 -8.19 -20.17
CA HIS A 218 -1.77 -9.28 -19.82
C HIS A 218 -2.51 -10.35 -19.01
N TRP A 219 -2.70 -11.52 -19.63
CA TRP A 219 -3.37 -12.67 -19.02
C TRP A 219 -2.43 -13.43 -18.09
N ILE A 220 -2.79 -13.52 -16.82
CA ILE A 220 -2.06 -14.32 -15.82
C ILE A 220 -2.96 -15.45 -15.34
N TYR A 221 -2.44 -16.66 -15.24
CA TYR A 221 -3.04 -17.73 -14.46
C TYR A 221 -2.29 -17.86 -13.13
N VAL A 222 -2.99 -17.71 -12.01
CA VAL A 222 -2.41 -17.92 -10.69
C VAL A 222 -2.60 -19.38 -10.29
N LYS A 223 -1.50 -20.13 -10.24
CA LYS A 223 -1.48 -21.52 -9.79
C LYS A 223 -1.27 -21.56 -8.28
N ASP A 224 -2.22 -22.13 -7.56
CA ASP A 224 -1.98 -22.62 -6.20
C ASP A 224 -1.40 -24.05 -6.25
N GLY A 225 -0.45 -24.36 -5.38
CA GLY A 225 0.46 -25.52 -5.49
C GLY A 225 -0.24 -26.87 -5.66
N ASN A 226 -1.47 -27.00 -5.13
CA ASN A 226 -2.26 -28.23 -5.15
C ASN A 226 -3.16 -28.38 -6.40
N GLN A 227 -3.25 -27.37 -7.26
CA GLN A 227 -4.07 -27.46 -8.47
C GLN A 227 -3.29 -28.12 -9.61
N ASN A 228 -3.93 -29.08 -10.29
CA ASN A 228 -3.41 -29.60 -11.55
C ASN A 228 -3.17 -28.41 -12.51
N PRO A 229 -1.99 -28.30 -13.14
CA PRO A 229 -1.75 -27.23 -14.08
C PRO A 229 -2.86 -27.25 -15.14
N LEU A 230 -3.48 -26.10 -15.39
CA LEU A 230 -4.37 -25.96 -16.53
C LEU A 230 -3.63 -26.50 -17.76
N ARG A 231 -4.21 -27.51 -18.41
CA ARG A 231 -3.86 -27.92 -19.77
C ARG A 231 -4.35 -26.88 -20.78
N THR A 232 -4.17 -25.59 -20.49
CA THR A 232 -4.46 -24.54 -21.46
C THR A 232 -3.16 -24.26 -22.19
N SER A 233 -3.00 -24.89 -23.35
CA SER A 233 -1.98 -24.56 -24.36
C SER A 233 -2.23 -23.19 -25.01
N HIS A 234 -2.82 -22.24 -24.26
CA HIS A 234 -3.15 -20.93 -24.78
C HIS A 234 -1.89 -20.05 -24.75
N PRO A 235 -1.32 -19.69 -25.91
CA PRO A 235 0.02 -19.10 -25.99
C PRO A 235 0.15 -17.73 -25.31
N SER A 236 -0.98 -17.07 -25.02
CA SER A 236 -1.04 -15.72 -24.46
C SER A 236 -1.18 -15.66 -22.93
N ILE A 237 -1.33 -16.80 -22.23
CA ILE A 237 -1.49 -16.84 -20.76
C ILE A 237 -0.14 -17.14 -20.11
N LYS A 238 0.32 -16.24 -19.22
CA LYS A 238 1.50 -16.50 -18.39
C LYS A 238 1.09 -17.15 -17.07
N THR A 239 1.71 -18.27 -16.72
CA THR A 239 1.49 -18.89 -15.40
C THR A 239 2.35 -18.21 -14.34
N LEU A 240 1.73 -17.86 -13.22
CA LEU A 240 2.35 -17.27 -12.04
C LEU A 240 1.95 -18.10 -10.82
N SER A 241 2.89 -18.54 -9.98
CA SER A 241 2.52 -19.14 -8.70
C SER A 241 2.09 -18.07 -7.70
N LEU A 242 1.23 -18.42 -6.74
CA LEU A 242 0.85 -17.51 -5.66
C LEU A 242 2.06 -16.97 -4.88
N GLU A 243 3.05 -17.84 -4.61
CA GLU A 243 4.31 -17.44 -3.97
C GLU A 243 5.07 -16.39 -4.79
N ARG A 244 5.08 -16.52 -6.12
CA ARG A 244 5.75 -15.55 -7.00
C ARG A 244 4.96 -14.26 -7.10
N LEU A 245 3.63 -14.30 -7.04
CA LEU A 245 2.79 -13.11 -6.93
C LEU A 245 3.11 -12.34 -5.64
N ARG A 246 3.11 -13.02 -4.49
CA ARG A 246 3.50 -12.44 -3.19
C ARG A 246 4.88 -11.80 -3.28
N LYS A 247 5.90 -12.56 -3.70
CA LYS A 247 7.28 -12.03 -3.88
C LYS A 247 7.30 -10.77 -4.74
N ARG A 248 6.50 -10.71 -5.80
CA ARG A 248 6.41 -9.53 -6.68
C ARG A 248 5.76 -8.34 -5.98
N ILE A 249 4.69 -8.54 -5.20
CA ILE A 249 4.04 -7.50 -4.40
C ILE A 249 5.03 -6.91 -3.38
N HIS A 250 5.67 -7.77 -2.58
CA HIS A 250 6.68 -7.39 -1.60
C HIS A 250 7.85 -6.64 -2.24
N SER A 251 8.33 -7.10 -3.38
CA SER A 251 9.44 -6.44 -4.11
C SER A 251 9.00 -5.10 -4.70
N TYR A 252 7.76 -4.99 -5.18
CA TYR A 252 7.25 -3.75 -5.76
C TYR A 252 7.16 -2.63 -4.73
N LEU A 253 6.66 -2.93 -3.53
CA LEU A 253 6.61 -1.98 -2.41
C LEU A 253 8.00 -1.40 -2.09
N ARG A 254 9.04 -2.23 -2.16
CA ARG A 254 10.44 -1.82 -1.95
C ARG A 254 10.93 -0.91 -3.07
N LEU A 255 10.74 -1.32 -4.33
CA LEU A 255 11.32 -0.69 -5.51
C LEU A 255 10.60 0.57 -5.98
N PHE A 256 9.36 0.83 -5.56
CA PHE A 256 8.59 1.99 -6.00
C PHE A 256 9.28 3.33 -5.65
N HIS A 257 10.26 3.36 -4.72
CA HIS A 257 11.11 4.54 -4.48
C HIS A 257 11.98 4.92 -5.68
N HIS A 258 12.58 3.94 -6.34
CA HIS A 258 13.71 4.17 -7.24
C HIS A 258 13.29 4.64 -8.63
N ARG A 259 12.00 4.59 -8.97
CA ARG A 259 11.49 4.97 -10.30
C ARG A 259 11.01 6.41 -10.41
N SER A 260 11.09 7.18 -9.32
CA SER A 260 10.62 8.58 -9.27
C SER A 260 11.74 9.60 -9.48
N VAL A 261 12.96 9.17 -9.79
CA VAL A 261 14.07 10.05 -10.14
C VAL A 261 14.22 10.06 -11.67
N PRO A 262 13.78 11.11 -12.38
CA PRO A 262 14.25 11.33 -13.74
C PRO A 262 15.72 11.76 -13.68
N GLY A 263 16.59 11.01 -14.36
CA GLY A 263 17.93 11.48 -14.72
C GLY A 263 17.85 12.57 -15.80
#